data_AF-A0A1D7XT91-F1
#
_entry.id   AF-A0A1D7XT91-F1
#
_cell.length_a   1.000
_cell.length_b   1.000
_cell.length_c   1.000
_cell.angle_alpha   90.00
_cell.angle_beta   90.00
_cell.angle_gamma   90.00
#
_symmetry.space_group_name_H-M   'P 1'
#
loop_
_entity.id
_entity.type
_entity.pdbx_description
1 polymer ?
#
loop_
_entity_poly.entity_id
_entity_poly.type
_entity_poly.pdbx_seq_one_letter_code
_entity_poly.pdbx_strand_id
1 'polypeptide(L)'
;MFVTLPVQIVEPIQPKTTLFIVACYLSLIFGFVTINLKKKEKEVYNQVELISILYKIIIITALSFLVRFIDLFFVREMTLSNSYALNRSLVGSGFEFVQIPFKIASVLKALYFFPIVIVISLNLQNKRLKILSFALLFLPLVEALLLGSRKPFFDIAIILVFSTLVFTKIKLTKKKIILTLFGAISLFIVTNLLLFKREAKEGKNIYNEILSARYNDLLKPSKNIELYILSDSTSDLNKRTALTFLHLGQYITHGFFEFNHIVKGKPIPLTYGSYTFSPFGRLFNKGNINTSPREYVYITTFGALFLDFGWLTPLFMFVFGGFQKIVFLNAKNNFIWLPLVIYIIIINVFLLMFNYLRGAGIYPFVAFTIILLLLKNNLIKVNEESISS
;
A
#
# COMPACT_ATOMS: atom_id res chain seq x y z
N MET A 1 5.70 2.78 -30.51
CA MET A 1 5.25 3.82 -29.57
C MET A 1 3.79 3.54 -29.26
N PHE A 2 3.49 3.00 -28.08
CA PHE A 2 2.15 2.52 -27.70
C PHE A 2 1.43 3.61 -26.91
N VAL A 3 0.52 4.35 -27.56
CA VAL A 3 -0.21 5.48 -26.95
C VAL A 3 -1.60 5.07 -26.46
N THR A 4 -2.10 3.91 -26.87
CA THR A 4 -3.37 3.33 -26.42
C THR A 4 -3.13 2.25 -25.36
N LEU A 5 -4.10 2.07 -24.45
CA LEU A 5 -4.10 0.98 -23.47
C LEU A 5 -3.82 -0.35 -24.20
N PRO A 6 -2.83 -1.15 -23.78
CA PRO A 6 -2.40 -2.37 -24.48
C PRO A 6 -3.41 -3.53 -24.39
N VAL A 7 -4.61 -3.25 -23.90
CA VAL A 7 -5.63 -4.21 -23.52
C VAL A 7 -6.93 -3.95 -24.27
N GLN A 8 -7.61 -5.03 -24.62
CA GLN A 8 -8.97 -5.03 -25.12
C GLN A 8 -9.93 -5.29 -23.96
N ILE A 9 -10.92 -4.41 -23.82
CA ILE A 9 -12.00 -4.55 -22.85
C ILE A 9 -12.94 -5.66 -23.33
N VAL A 10 -13.14 -6.69 -22.50
CA VAL A 10 -13.99 -7.83 -22.85
C VAL A 10 -15.46 -7.56 -22.56
N GLU A 11 -15.76 -6.78 -21.51
CA GLU A 11 -17.13 -6.50 -21.08
C GLU A 11 -17.46 -5.00 -21.10
N PRO A 12 -18.66 -4.60 -21.58
CA PRO A 12 -19.07 -3.21 -21.54
C PRO A 12 -19.27 -2.73 -20.10
N ILE A 13 -18.91 -1.46 -19.87
CA ILE A 13 -19.05 -0.81 -18.57
C ILE A 13 -20.53 -0.64 -18.24
N GLN A 14 -20.95 -1.17 -17.09
CA GLN A 14 -22.33 -1.05 -16.62
C GLN A 14 -22.56 0.36 -16.05
N PRO A 15 -23.69 1.03 -16.38
CA PRO A 15 -24.03 2.34 -15.79
C PRO A 15 -24.06 2.31 -14.26
N LYS A 16 -24.52 1.20 -13.67
CA LYS A 16 -24.54 0.98 -12.22
C LYS A 16 -23.15 1.06 -11.58
N THR A 17 -22.13 0.51 -12.24
CA THR A 17 -20.73 0.57 -11.78
C THR A 17 -20.25 2.02 -11.69
N THR A 18 -20.48 2.80 -12.76
CA THR A 18 -20.09 4.21 -12.82
C THR A 18 -20.83 5.04 -11.77
N LEU A 19 -22.16 4.88 -11.67
CA LEU A 19 -22.98 5.59 -10.70
C LEU A 19 -22.55 5.29 -9.26
N PHE A 20 -22.25 4.03 -8.96
CA PHE A 20 -21.77 3.62 -7.64
C PHE A 20 -20.43 4.28 -7.28
N ILE A 21 -19.48 4.30 -8.21
CA ILE A 21 -18.17 4.95 -8.01
C ILE A 21 -18.35 6.46 -7.79
N VAL A 22 -19.17 7.12 -8.61
CA VAL A 22 -19.46 8.55 -8.45
C VAL A 22 -20.10 8.81 -7.08
N ALA A 23 -21.08 8.01 -6.67
CA ALA A 23 -21.70 8.12 -5.35
C ALA A 23 -20.69 7.95 -4.22
N CYS A 24 -19.76 6.98 -4.33
CA CYS A 24 -18.69 6.79 -3.34
C CYS A 24 -17.77 8.01 -3.23
N TYR A 25 -17.38 8.62 -4.36
CA TYR A 25 -16.57 9.83 -4.35
C TYR A 25 -17.33 11.03 -3.77
N LEU A 26 -18.59 11.24 -4.17
CA LEU A 26 -19.43 12.31 -3.63
C LEU A 26 -19.61 12.16 -2.13
N SER A 27 -19.92 10.96 -1.64
CA SER A 27 -20.02 10.69 -0.20
C SER A 27 -18.71 10.93 0.53
N LEU A 28 -17.57 10.49 -0.03
CA LEU A 28 -16.25 10.75 0.55
C LEU A 28 -15.98 12.26 0.71
N ILE A 29 -16.21 13.03 -0.35
CA ILE A 29 -16.01 14.48 -0.35
C ILE A 29 -16.98 15.14 0.64
N PHE A 30 -18.25 14.71 0.63
CA PHE A 30 -19.27 15.23 1.53
C PHE A 30 -18.91 14.98 3.01
N GLY A 31 -18.45 13.78 3.35
CA GLY A 31 -17.94 13.46 4.69
C GLY A 31 -16.76 14.34 5.11
N PHE A 32 -15.84 14.61 4.17
CA PHE A 32 -14.68 15.47 4.44
C PHE A 32 -15.05 16.94 4.68
N VAL A 33 -16.05 17.45 3.95
CA VAL A 33 -16.48 18.85 4.04
C VAL A 33 -17.39 19.11 5.25
N THR A 34 -18.25 18.16 5.60
CA THR A 34 -19.23 18.30 6.69
C THR A 34 -18.61 18.28 8.08
N ILE A 35 -17.55 17.50 8.30
CA ILE A 35 -16.87 17.47 9.59
C ILE A 35 -16.08 18.77 9.80
N ASN A 36 -16.45 19.52 10.83
CA ASN A 36 -15.69 20.67 11.27
C ASN A 36 -15.36 20.51 12.75
N LEU A 37 -14.07 20.44 13.08
CA LEU A 37 -13.61 20.48 14.46
C LEU A 37 -13.27 21.91 14.83
N LYS A 38 -13.54 22.30 16.08
CA LYS A 38 -13.08 23.59 16.61
C LYS A 38 -11.58 23.73 16.36
N LYS A 39 -11.17 24.90 15.88
CA LYS A 39 -9.77 25.23 15.65
C LYS A 39 -9.03 25.10 16.98
N LYS A 40 -8.16 24.11 17.09
CA LYS A 40 -7.23 24.01 18.22
C LYS A 40 -6.02 24.88 17.93
N GLU A 41 -5.40 25.40 18.99
CA GLU A 41 -4.11 26.07 18.89
C GLU A 41 -3.05 25.10 18.39
N LYS A 42 -2.05 25.64 17.70
CA LYS A 42 -0.96 24.86 17.14
C LYS A 42 -0.02 24.49 18.29
N GLU A 43 0.23 23.20 18.47
CA GLU A 43 1.12 22.74 19.54
C GLU A 43 2.56 23.16 19.19
N VAL A 44 3.24 23.79 20.15
CA VAL A 44 4.63 24.21 20.01
C VAL A 44 5.49 23.13 20.65
N TYR A 45 6.37 22.54 19.85
CA TYR A 45 7.24 21.46 20.31
C TYR A 45 8.66 21.97 20.48
N ASN A 46 9.26 21.68 21.64
CA ASN A 46 10.70 21.81 21.80
C ASN A 46 11.41 20.82 20.85
N GLN A 47 12.44 21.28 20.15
CA GLN A 47 13.22 20.48 19.21
C GLN A 47 13.81 19.22 19.87
N VAL A 48 14.21 19.30 21.13
CA VAL A 48 14.77 18.16 21.89
C VAL A 48 13.73 17.07 22.08
N GLU A 49 12.52 17.45 22.50
CA GLU A 49 11.42 16.51 22.76
C GLU A 49 10.92 15.87 21.47
N LEU A 50 10.79 16.66 20.40
CA LEU A 50 10.42 16.16 19.08
C LEU A 50 11.40 15.08 18.59
N ILE A 51 12.70 15.35 18.74
CA ILE A 51 13.75 14.38 18.40
C ILE A 51 13.64 13.13 19.29
N SER A 52 13.38 13.28 20.59
CA SER A 52 13.17 12.17 21.53
C SER A 52 11.98 11.28 21.11
N ILE A 53 10.84 11.88 20.79
CA ILE A 53 9.64 11.17 20.28
C ILE A 53 9.98 10.38 19.01
N LEU A 54 10.71 10.99 18.07
CA LEU A 54 11.10 10.31 16.84
C LEU A 54 12.04 9.13 17.09
N TYR A 55 13.00 9.25 18.01
CA TYR A 55 13.84 8.13 18.42
C TYR A 55 13.03 7.00 19.05
N LYS A 56 12.02 7.29 19.87
CA LYS A 56 11.12 6.26 20.43
C LYS A 56 10.38 5.50 19.33
N ILE A 57 9.83 6.22 18.33
CA ILE A 57 9.16 5.59 17.19
C ILE A 57 10.14 4.71 16.40
N ILE A 58 11.36 5.19 16.14
CA ILE A 58 12.40 4.42 15.46
C ILE A 58 12.74 3.14 16.24
N ILE A 59 12.95 3.23 17.55
CA ILE A 59 13.30 2.08 18.40
C ILE A 59 12.16 1.05 18.40
N ILE A 60 10.92 1.48 18.64
CA ILE A 60 9.74 0.58 18.64
C ILE A 60 9.62 -0.15 17.30
N THR A 61 9.78 0.59 16.20
CA THR A 61 9.65 0.03 14.86
C THR A 61 10.81 -0.92 14.53
N ALA A 62 12.04 -0.57 14.89
CA ALA A 62 13.23 -1.39 14.68
C ALA A 62 13.15 -2.71 15.46
N LEU A 63 12.72 -2.66 16.74
CA LEU A 63 12.47 -3.86 17.55
C LEU A 63 11.36 -4.72 16.94
N SER A 64 10.32 -4.11 16.37
CA SER A 64 9.25 -4.84 15.68
C SER A 64 9.77 -5.57 14.43
N PHE A 65 10.68 -4.95 13.66
CA PHE A 65 11.35 -5.63 12.55
C PHE A 65 12.28 -6.74 13.03
N LEU A 66 13.03 -6.53 14.12
CA LEU A 66 13.89 -7.56 14.70
C LEU A 66 13.08 -8.81 15.07
N VAL A 67 11.97 -8.62 15.81
CA VAL A 67 11.05 -9.71 16.17
C VAL A 67 10.49 -10.41 14.92
N ARG A 68 10.13 -9.64 13.89
CA ARG A 68 9.65 -10.20 12.61
C ARG A 68 10.74 -10.99 11.88
N PHE A 69 11.98 -10.51 11.88
CA PHE A 69 13.09 -11.23 11.26
C PHE A 69 13.44 -12.50 12.05
N ILE A 70 13.32 -12.49 13.37
CA ILE A 70 13.44 -13.70 14.18
C ILE A 70 12.39 -14.74 13.76
N ASP A 71 11.12 -14.33 13.64
CA ASP A 71 10.04 -15.20 13.15
C ASP A 71 10.33 -15.72 11.72
N LEU A 72 10.74 -14.87 10.80
CA LEU A 72 10.97 -15.26 9.40
C LEU A 72 12.17 -16.20 9.23
N PHE A 73 13.32 -15.86 9.82
CA PHE A 73 14.57 -16.57 9.56
C PHE A 73 14.78 -17.76 10.50
N PHE A 74 14.35 -17.68 11.76
CA PHE A 74 14.67 -18.68 12.77
C PHE A 74 13.48 -19.56 13.15
N VAL A 75 12.26 -19.03 13.13
CA VAL A 75 11.06 -19.83 13.46
C VAL A 75 10.49 -20.51 12.20
N ARG A 76 10.45 -19.78 11.09
CA ARG A 76 9.91 -20.26 9.80
C ARG A 76 10.99 -20.74 8.84
N GLU A 77 12.26 -20.58 9.21
CA GLU A 77 13.42 -21.06 8.45
C GLU A 77 13.43 -20.57 6.99
N MET A 78 12.92 -19.37 6.75
CA MET A 78 12.96 -18.77 5.43
C MET A 78 14.37 -18.27 5.12
N THR A 79 14.82 -18.49 3.90
CA THR A 79 16.15 -18.06 3.44
C THR A 79 16.05 -17.39 2.08
N LEU A 80 17.07 -16.63 1.69
CA LEU A 80 17.14 -16.05 0.35
C LEU A 80 17.53 -17.08 -0.73
N SER A 81 18.04 -18.25 -0.32
CA SER A 81 18.35 -19.37 -1.22
C SER A 81 17.12 -20.20 -1.56
N ASN A 82 16.11 -20.24 -0.68
CA ASN A 82 14.83 -20.87 -0.96
C ASN A 82 14.14 -20.26 -2.19
N SER A 83 13.36 -21.08 -2.90
CA SER A 83 12.46 -20.57 -3.93
C SER A 83 11.39 -19.67 -3.33
N TYR A 84 10.89 -18.68 -4.09
CA TYR A 84 9.81 -17.81 -3.62
C TYR A 84 8.53 -18.57 -3.28
N ALA A 85 8.28 -19.70 -3.96
CA ALA A 85 7.14 -20.56 -3.67
C ALA A 85 7.27 -21.22 -2.29
N LEU A 86 8.44 -21.78 -1.98
CA LEU A 86 8.74 -22.40 -0.69
C LEU A 86 8.65 -21.39 0.45
N ASN A 87 9.28 -20.23 0.29
CA ASN A 87 9.20 -19.15 1.28
C ASN A 87 7.76 -18.71 1.55
N ARG A 88 6.88 -18.69 0.55
CA ARG A 88 5.46 -18.35 0.73
C ARG A 88 4.67 -19.42 1.46
N SER A 89 4.97 -20.71 1.25
CA SER A 89 4.30 -21.78 2.01
C SER A 89 4.69 -21.72 3.50
N LEU A 90 5.94 -21.36 3.81
CA LEU A 90 6.44 -21.24 5.19
C LEU A 90 5.81 -20.08 5.99
N VAL A 91 5.30 -19.05 5.31
CA VAL A 91 4.52 -17.98 5.96
C VAL A 91 3.18 -18.50 6.52
N GLY A 92 2.63 -19.58 5.95
CA GLY A 92 1.37 -20.18 6.39
C GLY A 92 1.50 -21.20 7.53
N SER A 93 2.67 -21.82 7.68
CA SER A 93 2.94 -22.83 8.72
C SER A 93 3.45 -22.18 10.00
N GLY A 94 2.65 -22.13 11.06
CA GLY A 94 3.13 -21.63 12.36
C GLY A 94 2.26 -22.06 13.55
N PHE A 95 2.91 -22.37 14.67
CA PHE A 95 2.30 -22.76 15.95
C PHE A 95 1.44 -21.64 16.55
N GLU A 96 0.28 -21.97 17.14
CA GLU A 96 -0.75 -20.98 17.54
C GLU A 96 -0.35 -20.06 18.71
N PHE A 97 0.42 -20.55 19.68
CA PHE A 97 0.72 -19.83 20.93
C PHE A 97 1.80 -18.75 20.80
N VAL A 98 2.78 -18.92 19.89
CA VAL A 98 3.90 -17.97 19.67
C VAL A 98 3.47 -16.74 18.84
N GLN A 99 2.20 -16.67 18.42
CA GLN A 99 1.78 -15.72 17.38
C GLN A 99 1.47 -14.31 17.88
N ILE A 100 1.19 -14.09 19.17
CA ILE A 100 0.73 -12.78 19.64
C ILE A 100 1.83 -11.70 19.52
N PRO A 101 3.05 -11.90 20.05
CA PRO A 101 4.14 -10.93 19.87
C PRO A 101 4.47 -10.68 18.40
N PHE A 102 4.42 -11.72 17.56
CA PHE A 102 4.66 -11.61 16.11
C PHE A 102 3.53 -10.85 15.39
N LYS A 103 2.27 -11.03 15.79
CA LYS A 103 1.12 -10.26 15.27
C LYS A 103 1.24 -8.79 15.65
N ILE A 104 1.60 -8.47 16.90
CA ILE A 104 1.82 -7.09 17.36
C ILE A 104 2.98 -6.45 16.61
N ALA A 105 4.13 -7.14 16.51
CA ALA A 105 5.29 -6.68 15.75
C ALA A 105 4.95 -6.44 14.26
N SER A 106 4.12 -7.30 13.67
CA SER A 106 3.65 -7.15 12.28
C SER A 106 2.79 -5.90 12.07
N VAL A 107 2.05 -5.46 13.09
CA VAL A 107 1.31 -4.19 13.07
C VAL A 107 2.27 -3.01 13.28
N LEU A 108 3.09 -3.04 14.33
CA LEU A 108 3.97 -1.92 14.70
C LEU A 108 5.05 -1.62 13.66
N LYS A 109 5.54 -2.63 12.92
CA LYS A 109 6.48 -2.39 11.80
C LYS A 109 5.88 -1.53 10.69
N ALA A 110 4.55 -1.38 10.61
CA ALA A 110 3.89 -0.51 9.63
C ALA A 110 4.24 0.98 9.82
N LEU A 111 4.86 1.34 10.94
CA LEU A 111 5.41 2.66 11.22
C LEU A 111 6.74 2.96 10.51
N TYR A 112 7.28 2.02 9.71
CA TYR A 112 8.60 2.13 9.04
C TYR A 112 8.85 3.45 8.30
N PHE A 113 7.78 4.08 7.77
CA PHE A 113 7.87 5.34 7.05
C PHE A 113 7.57 6.58 7.90
N PHE A 114 7.02 6.44 9.11
CA PHE A 114 6.59 7.58 9.93
C PHE A 114 7.75 8.54 10.24
N PRO A 115 8.93 8.07 10.70
CA PRO A 115 10.03 8.97 11.01
C PRO A 115 10.50 9.78 9.80
N ILE A 116 10.63 9.15 8.62
CA ILE A 116 11.13 9.84 7.44
C ILE A 116 10.14 10.89 6.93
N VAL A 117 8.83 10.61 6.98
CA VAL A 117 7.81 11.60 6.61
C VAL A 117 7.89 12.81 7.53
N ILE A 118 8.01 12.61 8.85
CA ILE A 118 8.13 13.72 9.80
C ILE A 118 9.42 14.52 9.53
N VAL A 119 10.55 13.84 9.34
CA VAL A 119 11.84 14.48 9.02
C VAL A 119 11.76 15.35 7.76
N ILE A 120 11.11 14.86 6.70
CA ILE A 120 10.89 15.62 5.46
C ILE A 120 9.94 16.80 5.72
N SER A 121 8.82 16.54 6.41
CA SER A 121 7.76 17.53 6.62
C SER A 121 8.19 18.75 7.42
N LEU A 122 9.06 18.53 8.42
CA LEU A 122 9.58 19.58 9.29
C LEU A 122 10.98 20.07 8.87
N ASN A 123 11.52 19.54 7.77
CA ASN A 123 12.88 19.84 7.28
C ASN A 123 13.96 19.76 8.39
N LEU A 124 13.89 18.72 9.22
CA LEU A 124 14.81 18.53 10.36
C LEU A 124 16.24 18.37 9.84
N GLN A 125 17.24 19.00 10.46
CA GLN A 125 18.63 18.93 9.99
C GLN A 125 19.49 17.84 10.65
N ASN A 126 18.97 17.13 11.66
CA ASN A 126 19.72 16.09 12.37
C ASN A 126 20.12 14.92 11.43
N LYS A 127 21.42 14.81 11.13
CA LYS A 127 21.98 13.80 10.20
C LYS A 127 21.76 12.37 10.68
N ARG A 128 21.96 12.11 11.99
CA ARG A 128 21.78 10.75 12.55
C ARG A 128 20.33 10.30 12.42
N LEU A 129 19.39 11.19 12.77
CA LEU A 129 17.96 10.93 12.65
C LEU A 129 17.54 10.67 11.20
N LYS A 130 18.06 11.45 10.24
CA LYS A 130 17.84 11.21 8.80
C LYS A 130 18.31 9.81 8.39
N ILE A 131 19.54 9.44 8.75
CA ILE A 131 20.12 8.14 8.39
C ILE A 131 19.27 7.00 8.96
N LEU A 132 18.92 7.06 10.24
CA LEU A 132 18.10 6.04 10.89
C LEU A 132 16.69 5.95 10.28
N SER A 133 16.08 7.08 9.96
CA SER A 133 14.76 7.13 9.32
C SER A 133 14.79 6.52 7.92
N PHE A 134 15.85 6.77 7.14
CA PHE A 134 16.04 6.13 5.83
C PHE A 134 16.33 4.63 5.98
N ALA A 135 17.20 4.22 6.90
CA ALA A 135 17.48 2.80 7.14
C ALA A 135 16.19 2.03 7.48
N LEU A 136 15.36 2.60 8.36
CA LEU A 136 14.06 2.05 8.74
C LEU A 136 13.10 1.95 7.55
N LEU A 137 13.10 2.97 6.66
CA LEU A 137 12.25 3.00 5.46
C LEU A 137 12.50 1.79 4.54
N PHE A 138 13.74 1.30 4.47
CA PHE A 138 14.13 0.21 3.58
C PHE A 138 14.04 -1.20 4.19
N LEU A 139 13.80 -1.35 5.50
CA LEU A 139 13.66 -2.66 6.15
C LEU A 139 12.58 -3.58 5.53
N PRO A 140 11.41 -3.07 5.06
CA PRO A 140 10.44 -3.91 4.35
C PRO A 140 10.99 -4.62 3.11
N LEU A 141 12.10 -4.14 2.52
CA LEU A 141 12.70 -4.77 1.34
C LEU A 141 13.27 -6.16 1.64
N VAL A 142 13.66 -6.46 2.89
CA VAL A 142 14.12 -7.80 3.26
C VAL A 142 13.01 -8.82 3.06
N GLU A 143 11.79 -8.51 3.54
CA GLU A 143 10.61 -9.37 3.32
C GLU A 143 10.22 -9.43 1.84
N ALA A 144 10.38 -8.30 1.13
CA ALA A 144 10.12 -8.23 -0.30
C ALA A 144 11.01 -9.20 -1.08
N LEU A 145 12.30 -9.25 -0.75
CA LEU A 145 13.27 -10.15 -1.36
C LEU A 145 13.01 -11.61 -1.02
N LEU A 146 12.68 -11.93 0.23
CA LEU A 146 12.33 -13.31 0.65
C LEU A 146 11.10 -13.85 -0.10
N LEU A 147 10.08 -13.01 -0.31
CA LEU A 147 8.79 -13.42 -0.86
C LEU A 147 8.66 -13.16 -2.37
N GLY A 148 9.68 -12.59 -3.01
CA GLY A 148 9.62 -12.13 -4.40
C GLY A 148 8.49 -11.11 -4.63
N SER A 149 8.26 -10.22 -3.65
CA SER A 149 7.22 -9.20 -3.70
C SER A 149 7.77 -7.87 -4.20
N ARG A 150 7.05 -7.23 -5.11
CA ARG A 150 7.45 -5.94 -5.71
C ARG A 150 6.80 -4.75 -5.00
N LYS A 151 5.70 -4.99 -4.29
CA LYS A 151 4.90 -3.94 -3.64
C LYS A 151 5.73 -3.03 -2.70
N PRO A 152 6.58 -3.55 -1.81
CA PRO A 152 7.35 -2.68 -0.89
C PRO A 152 8.30 -1.70 -1.60
N PHE A 153 8.84 -2.06 -2.77
CA PHE A 153 9.66 -1.15 -3.58
C PHE A 153 8.84 0.04 -4.08
N PHE A 154 7.64 -0.22 -4.59
CA PHE A 154 6.71 0.84 -5.02
C PHE A 154 6.22 1.69 -3.86
N ASP A 155 5.86 1.07 -2.74
CA ASP A 155 5.36 1.78 -1.56
C ASP A 155 6.40 2.79 -1.04
N ILE A 156 7.69 2.40 -0.97
CA ILE A 156 8.78 3.33 -0.60
C ILE A 156 8.88 4.51 -1.56
N ALA A 157 8.86 4.25 -2.87
CA ALA A 157 8.94 5.29 -3.89
C ALA A 157 7.75 6.27 -3.80
N ILE A 158 6.54 5.73 -3.70
CA ILE A 158 5.29 6.49 -3.56
C ILE A 158 5.34 7.37 -2.30
N ILE A 159 5.71 6.80 -1.15
CA ILE A 159 5.84 7.54 0.12
C ILE A 159 6.81 8.70 -0.02
N LEU A 160 7.99 8.48 -0.60
CA LEU A 160 8.98 9.54 -0.78
C LEU A 160 8.47 10.63 -1.72
N VAL A 161 7.86 10.25 -2.85
CA VAL A 161 7.32 11.20 -3.82
C VAL A 161 6.23 12.05 -3.19
N PHE A 162 5.22 11.45 -2.56
CA PHE A 162 4.12 12.22 -1.95
C PHE A 162 4.58 13.07 -0.77
N SER A 163 5.43 12.54 0.10
CA SER A 163 5.98 13.33 1.23
C SER A 163 6.72 14.57 0.75
N THR A 164 7.48 14.39 -0.33
CA THR A 164 8.23 15.47 -0.96
C THR A 164 7.28 16.48 -1.63
N LEU A 165 6.36 16.03 -2.48
CA LEU A 165 5.43 16.92 -3.19
C LEU A 165 4.53 17.73 -2.25
N VAL A 166 4.09 17.13 -1.14
CA VAL A 166 3.17 17.77 -0.20
C VAL A 166 3.89 18.77 0.72
N PHE A 167 5.05 18.39 1.26
CA PHE A 167 5.68 19.20 2.30
C PHE A 167 6.86 20.04 1.83
N THR A 168 7.46 19.72 0.69
CA THR A 168 8.60 20.47 0.18
C THR A 168 8.16 21.33 -1.00
N LYS A 169 8.53 22.61 -0.98
CA LYS A 169 8.42 23.49 -2.16
C LYS A 169 9.55 23.17 -3.14
N ILE A 170 9.63 21.94 -3.64
CA ILE A 170 10.68 21.58 -4.60
C ILE A 170 10.44 22.33 -5.90
N LYS A 171 11.36 23.24 -6.20
CA LYS A 171 11.59 23.69 -7.57
C LYS A 171 12.15 22.50 -8.36
N LEU A 172 11.41 22.06 -9.37
CA LEU A 172 11.83 21.00 -10.29
C LEU A 172 13.04 21.51 -11.08
N THR A 173 14.23 21.01 -10.77
CA THR A 173 15.45 21.29 -11.53
C THR A 173 15.78 20.12 -12.44
N LYS A 174 16.45 20.38 -13.58
CA LYS A 174 16.86 19.33 -14.55
C LYS A 174 17.57 18.15 -13.86
N LYS A 175 18.50 18.43 -12.94
CA LYS A 175 19.21 17.40 -12.15
C LYS A 175 18.27 16.50 -11.34
N LYS A 176 17.26 17.09 -10.67
CA LYS A 176 16.28 16.33 -9.87
C LYS A 176 15.37 15.48 -10.75
N ILE A 177 14.97 16.00 -11.92
CA ILE A 177 14.17 15.25 -12.90
C ILE A 177 14.96 14.03 -13.41
N ILE A 178 16.22 14.23 -13.81
CA ILE A 178 17.10 13.13 -14.28
C ILE A 178 17.28 12.08 -13.19
N LEU A 179 17.55 12.48 -11.95
CA LEU A 179 17.73 11.53 -10.84
C LEU A 179 16.43 10.75 -10.54
N THR A 180 15.28 11.41 -10.66
CA THR A 180 13.96 10.76 -10.49
C THR A 180 13.69 9.76 -11.60
N LEU A 181 13.97 10.12 -12.85
CA LEU A 181 13.84 9.21 -14.00
C LEU A 181 14.78 8.02 -13.86
N PHE A 182 16.02 8.24 -13.45
CA PHE A 182 16.96 7.16 -13.19
C PHE A 182 16.44 6.21 -12.11
N GLY A 183 15.97 6.74 -10.98
CA GLY A 183 15.37 5.92 -9.92
C GLY A 183 14.15 5.12 -10.38
N ALA A 184 13.27 5.72 -11.19
CA ALA A 184 12.12 5.04 -11.77
C ALA A 184 12.54 3.91 -12.72
N ILE A 185 13.56 4.14 -13.55
CA ILE A 185 14.12 3.11 -14.45
C ILE A 185 14.78 1.98 -13.64
N SER A 186 15.55 2.29 -12.60
CA SER A 186 16.15 1.26 -11.74
C SER A 186 15.09 0.41 -11.03
N LEU A 187 14.05 1.04 -10.48
CA LEU A 187 12.91 0.33 -9.89
C LEU A 187 12.19 -0.55 -10.92
N PHE A 188 12.02 -0.05 -12.15
CA PHE A 188 11.43 -0.80 -13.24
C PHE A 188 12.27 -2.04 -13.61
N ILE A 189 13.60 -1.90 -13.69
CA ILE A 189 14.52 -3.03 -13.94
C ILE A 189 14.42 -4.08 -12.84
N VAL A 190 14.50 -3.67 -11.57
CA VAL A 190 14.40 -4.61 -10.43
C VAL A 190 13.06 -5.33 -10.43
N THR A 191 11.97 -4.60 -10.69
CA THR A 191 10.61 -5.16 -10.79
C THR A 191 10.52 -6.19 -11.92
N ASN A 192 11.13 -5.92 -13.07
CA ASN A 192 11.17 -6.86 -14.19
C ASN A 192 11.96 -8.12 -13.86
N LEU A 193 13.15 -7.98 -13.28
CA LEU A 193 13.97 -9.14 -12.88
C LEU A 193 13.20 -10.03 -11.89
N LEU A 194 12.51 -9.43 -10.92
CA LEU A 194 11.67 -10.16 -9.97
C LEU A 194 10.44 -10.82 -10.63
N LEU A 195 9.83 -10.20 -11.65
CA LEU A 195 8.72 -10.78 -12.41
C LEU A 195 9.18 -12.04 -13.15
N PHE A 196 10.21 -11.92 -13.97
CA PHE A 196 10.66 -13.01 -14.82
C PHE A 196 11.26 -14.15 -13.99
N LYS A 197 11.96 -13.86 -12.89
CA LYS A 197 12.45 -14.90 -11.97
C LYS A 197 11.30 -15.64 -11.25
N ARG A 198 10.13 -15.00 -11.07
CA ARG A 198 8.96 -15.62 -10.44
C ARG A 198 8.18 -16.51 -11.40
N GLU A 199 8.02 -16.07 -12.64
CA GLU A 199 7.19 -16.75 -13.66
C GLU A 199 8.00 -17.77 -14.50
N ALA A 200 9.33 -17.74 -14.45
CA ALA A 200 10.18 -18.77 -15.07
C ALA A 200 10.08 -20.08 -14.30
N LYS A 201 9.08 -20.91 -14.61
CA LYS A 201 9.12 -22.35 -14.32
C LYS A 201 9.97 -23.04 -15.37
N GLU A 202 10.84 -23.95 -14.93
CA GLU A 202 11.70 -24.72 -15.83
C GLU A 202 10.87 -25.40 -16.94
N GLY A 203 11.25 -25.16 -18.20
CA GLY A 203 10.72 -25.87 -19.37
C GLY A 203 9.48 -25.31 -20.08
N LYS A 204 8.92 -24.15 -19.68
CA LYS A 204 7.74 -23.55 -20.37
C LYS A 204 8.04 -22.20 -21.01
N ASN A 205 7.38 -21.92 -22.14
CA ASN A 205 7.44 -20.61 -22.79
C ASN A 205 6.70 -19.57 -21.93
N ILE A 206 7.49 -18.76 -21.22
CA ILE A 206 7.03 -17.72 -20.27
C ILE A 206 6.00 -16.78 -20.91
N TYR A 207 6.15 -16.49 -22.21
CA TYR A 207 5.24 -15.60 -22.93
C TYR A 207 3.84 -16.23 -23.07
N ASN A 208 3.74 -17.53 -23.33
CA ASN A 208 2.46 -18.23 -23.43
C ASN A 208 1.78 -18.39 -22.06
N GLU A 209 2.54 -18.63 -20.98
CA GLU A 209 1.98 -18.71 -19.62
C GLU A 209 1.40 -17.37 -19.16
N ILE A 210 2.05 -16.26 -19.56
CA ILE A 210 1.58 -14.90 -19.25
C ILE A 210 0.36 -14.52 -20.10
N LEU A 211 0.34 -14.86 -21.39
CA LEU A 211 -0.81 -14.59 -22.28
C LEU A 211 -2.04 -15.47 -21.95
N SER A 212 -1.86 -16.62 -21.31
CA SER A 212 -2.96 -17.51 -20.87
C SER A 212 -3.40 -17.29 -19.42
N ALA A 213 -2.80 -16.32 -18.72
CA ALA A 213 -3.10 -16.09 -17.31
C ALA A 213 -4.48 -15.47 -17.08
N ARG A 214 -5.08 -15.80 -15.94
CA ARG A 214 -6.47 -15.43 -15.57
C ARG A 214 -6.78 -13.94 -15.54
N TYR A 215 -5.79 -13.07 -15.32
CA TYR A 215 -6.02 -11.61 -15.39
C TYR A 215 -6.29 -11.11 -16.82
N ASN A 216 -6.14 -11.97 -17.83
CA ASN A 216 -6.54 -11.69 -19.21
C ASN A 216 -8.04 -11.97 -19.44
N ASP A 217 -8.76 -12.60 -18.50
CA ASP A 217 -10.17 -12.97 -18.70
C ASP A 217 -11.05 -11.73 -18.95
N LEU A 218 -10.76 -10.61 -18.27
CA LEU A 218 -11.50 -9.35 -18.37
C LEU A 218 -10.76 -8.27 -19.18
N LEU A 219 -9.43 -8.39 -19.28
CA LEU A 219 -8.55 -7.44 -19.96
C LEU A 219 -7.54 -8.18 -20.85
N LYS A 220 -8.02 -8.67 -22.00
CA LYS A 220 -7.19 -9.41 -22.93
C LYS A 220 -6.12 -8.51 -23.55
N PRO A 221 -4.92 -9.01 -23.85
CA PRO A 221 -3.97 -8.29 -24.68
C PRO A 221 -4.62 -7.92 -26.02
N SER A 222 -4.37 -6.72 -26.53
CA SER A 222 -4.83 -6.40 -27.89
C SER A 222 -4.16 -7.32 -28.92
N LYS A 223 -4.87 -7.68 -29.99
CA LYS A 223 -4.36 -8.60 -31.03
C LYS A 223 -2.99 -8.17 -31.59
N ASN A 224 -2.78 -6.86 -31.76
CA ASN A 224 -1.50 -6.32 -32.23
C ASN A 224 -0.34 -6.60 -31.26
N ILE A 225 -0.61 -6.58 -29.95
CA ILE A 225 0.40 -6.82 -28.92
C ILE A 225 0.67 -8.32 -28.77
N GLU A 226 -0.36 -9.14 -28.84
CA GLU A 226 -0.22 -10.60 -28.87
C GLU A 226 0.67 -11.02 -30.05
N LEU A 227 0.38 -10.54 -31.27
CA LEU A 227 1.19 -10.80 -32.45
C LEU A 227 2.63 -10.28 -32.29
N TYR A 228 2.80 -9.09 -31.70
CA TYR A 228 4.13 -8.50 -31.47
C TYR A 228 4.98 -9.32 -30.50
N ILE A 229 4.37 -9.86 -29.44
CA ILE A 229 5.06 -10.67 -28.42
C ILE A 229 5.39 -12.06 -28.97
N LEU A 230 4.49 -12.65 -29.76
CA LEU A 230 4.67 -14.00 -30.31
C LEU A 230 5.58 -14.03 -31.55
N SER A 231 5.78 -12.92 -32.25
CA SER A 231 6.61 -12.87 -33.47
C SER A 231 8.07 -13.23 -33.22
N ASP A 232 8.64 -14.13 -34.03
CA ASP A 232 10.07 -14.48 -33.99
C ASP A 232 10.99 -13.32 -34.43
N SER A 233 10.46 -12.34 -35.17
CA SER A 233 11.20 -11.15 -35.58
C SER A 233 11.39 -10.10 -34.47
N THR A 234 10.65 -10.21 -33.35
CA THR A 234 10.79 -9.30 -32.22
C THR A 234 11.92 -9.77 -31.31
N SER A 235 12.87 -8.87 -31.00
CA SER A 235 13.95 -9.19 -30.06
C SER A 235 13.42 -9.49 -28.65
N ASP A 236 14.11 -10.35 -27.89
CA ASP A 236 13.70 -10.74 -26.53
C ASP A 236 13.53 -9.52 -25.60
N LEU A 237 14.43 -8.54 -25.68
CA LEU A 237 14.33 -7.30 -24.91
C LEU A 237 13.03 -6.53 -25.20
N ASN A 238 12.64 -6.46 -26.47
CA ASN A 238 11.42 -5.79 -26.90
C ASN A 238 10.17 -6.58 -26.49
N LYS A 239 10.19 -7.91 -26.59
CA LYS A 239 9.13 -8.79 -26.09
C LYS A 239 8.91 -8.58 -24.59
N ARG A 240 9.99 -8.61 -23.80
CA ARG A 240 9.94 -8.36 -22.34
C ARG A 240 9.38 -6.99 -22.03
N THR A 241 9.85 -5.96 -22.72
CA THR A 241 9.38 -4.59 -22.50
C THR A 241 7.89 -4.46 -22.78
N ALA A 242 7.42 -4.97 -23.92
CA ALA A 242 6.00 -4.96 -24.27
C ALA A 242 5.14 -5.71 -23.24
N LEU A 243 5.60 -6.87 -22.80
CA LEU A 243 4.96 -7.67 -21.75
C LEU A 243 4.84 -6.89 -20.44
N THR A 244 5.89 -6.17 -20.04
CA THR A 244 5.86 -5.36 -18.82
C THR A 244 4.87 -4.21 -18.94
N PHE A 245 4.81 -3.52 -20.08
CA PHE A 245 3.83 -2.45 -20.30
C PHE A 245 2.39 -2.99 -20.30
N LEU A 246 2.16 -4.15 -20.93
CA LEU A 246 0.88 -4.86 -20.88
C LEU A 246 0.49 -5.17 -19.43
N HIS A 247 1.39 -5.80 -18.68
CA HIS A 247 1.16 -6.11 -17.27
C HIS A 247 0.92 -4.86 -16.42
N LEU A 248 1.65 -3.77 -16.66
CA LEU A 248 1.44 -2.52 -15.94
C LEU A 248 0.05 -1.94 -16.24
N GLY A 249 -0.34 -1.91 -17.51
CA GLY A 249 -1.66 -1.45 -17.93
C GLY A 249 -2.78 -2.29 -17.32
N GLN A 250 -2.65 -3.62 -17.37
CA GLN A 250 -3.57 -4.55 -16.72
C GLN A 250 -3.60 -4.31 -15.21
N TYR A 251 -2.44 -4.26 -14.56
CA TYR A 251 -2.35 -4.10 -13.10
C TYR A 251 -3.05 -2.83 -12.61
N ILE A 252 -2.98 -1.73 -13.37
CA ILE A 252 -3.61 -0.46 -13.05
C ILE A 252 -5.14 -0.48 -13.28
N THR A 253 -5.60 -1.19 -14.30
CA THR A 253 -7.01 -1.11 -14.76
C THR A 253 -7.88 -2.30 -14.36
N HIS A 254 -7.28 -3.46 -14.06
CA HIS A 254 -8.00 -4.71 -13.76
C HIS A 254 -8.98 -4.55 -12.60
N GLY A 255 -8.57 -3.80 -11.57
CA GLY A 255 -9.40 -3.34 -10.45
C GLY A 255 -10.82 -2.99 -10.86
N PHE A 256 -10.92 -2.08 -11.82
CA PHE A 256 -12.18 -1.49 -12.26
C PHE A 256 -13.04 -2.49 -13.03
N PHE A 257 -12.45 -3.25 -13.96
CA PHE A 257 -13.19 -4.20 -14.78
C PHE A 257 -13.64 -5.42 -13.99
N GLU A 258 -12.85 -5.87 -13.02
CA GLU A 258 -13.24 -6.91 -12.07
C GLU A 258 -14.44 -6.47 -11.22
N PHE A 259 -14.44 -5.21 -10.76
CA PHE A 259 -15.60 -4.66 -10.07
C PHE A 259 -16.83 -4.55 -11.00
N ASN A 260 -16.65 -4.13 -12.25
CA ASN A 260 -17.74 -4.07 -13.22
C ASN A 260 -18.38 -5.45 -13.46
N HIS A 261 -17.56 -6.50 -13.52
CA HIS A 261 -18.02 -7.88 -13.65
C HIS A 261 -18.86 -8.30 -12.43
N ILE A 262 -18.40 -7.97 -11.22
CA ILE A 262 -19.12 -8.27 -9.96
C ILE A 262 -20.50 -7.60 -9.94
N VAL A 263 -20.60 -6.33 -10.35
CA VAL A 263 -21.88 -5.59 -10.36
C VAL A 263 -22.87 -6.15 -11.39
N LYS A 264 -22.37 -6.72 -12.50
CA LYS A 264 -23.17 -7.37 -13.54
C LYS A 264 -23.65 -8.77 -13.12
N GLY A 265 -22.84 -9.48 -12.32
CA GLY A 265 -23.07 -10.86 -11.92
C GLY A 265 -24.24 -11.05 -10.95
N LYS A 266 -24.42 -12.30 -10.50
CA LYS A 266 -25.41 -12.62 -9.46
C LYS A 266 -24.99 -11.98 -8.12
N PRO A 267 -25.95 -11.58 -7.27
CA PRO A 267 -25.65 -11.07 -5.94
C PRO A 267 -24.74 -12.04 -5.17
N ILE A 268 -23.60 -11.53 -4.71
CA ILE A 268 -22.64 -12.26 -3.89
C ILE A 268 -22.94 -11.97 -2.42
N PRO A 269 -22.89 -12.98 -1.51
CA PRO A 269 -23.03 -12.73 -0.08
C PRO A 269 -22.00 -11.71 0.44
N LEU A 270 -22.46 -10.79 1.27
CA LEU A 270 -21.62 -9.75 1.85
C LEU A 270 -20.63 -10.34 2.88
N THR A 271 -19.40 -9.82 2.88
CA THR A 271 -18.35 -10.25 3.81
C THR A 271 -18.25 -9.40 5.07
N TYR A 272 -19.06 -8.34 5.20
CA TYR A 272 -19.17 -7.50 6.41
C TYR A 272 -17.82 -7.03 6.98
N GLY A 273 -16.88 -6.68 6.11
CA GLY A 273 -15.55 -6.18 6.46
C GLY A 273 -14.47 -7.25 6.52
N SER A 274 -14.80 -8.55 6.40
CA SER A 274 -13.81 -9.61 6.45
C SER A 274 -12.93 -9.68 5.19
N TYR A 275 -13.35 -9.09 4.08
CA TYR A 275 -12.54 -9.03 2.85
C TYR A 275 -11.48 -7.93 2.94
N THR A 276 -11.89 -6.69 3.25
CA THR A 276 -10.97 -5.55 3.37
C THR A 276 -10.19 -5.60 4.68
N PHE A 277 -10.85 -5.81 5.80
CA PHE A 277 -10.27 -5.75 7.14
C PHE A 277 -9.99 -7.13 7.73
N SER A 278 -9.63 -8.08 6.86
CA SER A 278 -9.32 -9.47 7.22
C SER A 278 -8.37 -9.64 8.43
N PRO A 279 -7.37 -8.75 8.69
CA PRO A 279 -6.52 -8.94 9.85
C PRO A 279 -7.27 -8.89 11.18
N PHE A 280 -8.33 -8.09 11.32
CA PHE A 280 -9.12 -8.09 12.55
C PHE A 280 -9.89 -9.40 12.71
N GLY A 281 -10.47 -9.94 11.63
CA GLY A 281 -11.12 -11.25 11.65
C GLY A 281 -10.18 -12.39 12.07
N ARG A 282 -8.91 -12.33 11.64
CA ARG A 282 -7.86 -13.30 12.03
C ARG A 282 -7.39 -13.15 13.47
N LEU A 283 -7.59 -12.01 14.14
CA LEU A 283 -7.25 -11.87 15.56
C LEU A 283 -8.22 -12.66 16.45
N PHE A 284 -9.48 -12.80 16.04
CA PHE A 284 -10.53 -13.47 16.81
C PHE A 284 -10.79 -14.92 16.38
N ASN A 285 -9.85 -15.55 15.64
CA ASN A 285 -9.94 -16.95 15.17
C ASN A 285 -11.31 -17.33 14.56
N LYS A 286 -12.02 -16.39 13.92
CA LYS A 286 -13.27 -16.67 13.23
C LYS A 286 -12.97 -17.38 11.91
N GLY A 287 -12.67 -18.68 11.99
CA GLY A 287 -12.69 -19.67 10.91
C GLY A 287 -11.83 -19.37 9.67
N ASN A 288 -11.79 -20.35 8.77
CA ASN A 288 -11.32 -20.20 7.39
C ASN A 288 -12.30 -19.32 6.60
N ILE A 289 -12.44 -18.05 6.97
CA ILE A 289 -13.08 -17.08 6.10
C ILE A 289 -12.22 -17.03 4.85
N ASN A 290 -12.82 -17.38 3.72
CA ASN A 290 -12.17 -17.23 2.44
C ASN A 290 -12.06 -15.73 2.14
N THR A 291 -10.98 -15.09 2.60
CA THR A 291 -10.77 -13.63 2.48
C THR A 291 -10.50 -13.19 1.04
N SER A 292 -10.44 -14.16 0.13
CA SER A 292 -10.35 -14.00 -1.30
C SER A 292 -10.78 -15.34 -1.89
N PRO A 293 -12.10 -15.65 -1.97
CA PRO A 293 -12.52 -16.79 -2.78
C PRO A 293 -11.86 -16.57 -4.12
N ARG A 294 -11.09 -17.55 -4.58
CA ARG A 294 -10.06 -17.39 -5.62
C ARG A 294 -10.63 -16.97 -6.99
N GLU A 295 -11.82 -16.40 -7.07
CA GLU A 295 -12.43 -15.78 -8.23
C GLU A 295 -12.05 -14.31 -8.42
N TYR A 296 -11.79 -13.54 -7.34
CA TYR A 296 -11.55 -12.09 -7.42
C TYR A 296 -10.31 -11.63 -6.62
N VAL A 297 -9.26 -11.20 -7.33
CA VAL A 297 -7.91 -10.94 -6.79
C VAL A 297 -7.52 -9.46 -6.88
N TYR A 298 -7.89 -8.77 -7.95
CA TYR A 298 -7.47 -7.42 -8.25
C TYR A 298 -8.69 -6.52 -8.29
N ILE A 299 -9.15 -6.09 -7.12
CA ILE A 299 -10.29 -5.19 -7.00
C ILE A 299 -9.87 -3.82 -6.47
N THR A 300 -10.58 -2.79 -6.94
CA THR A 300 -10.46 -1.43 -6.43
C THR A 300 -10.83 -1.34 -4.96
N THR A 301 -10.55 -0.20 -4.31
CA THR A 301 -11.05 0.06 -2.95
C THR A 301 -12.57 -0.01 -2.92
N PHE A 302 -13.25 0.58 -3.91
CA PHE A 302 -14.70 0.54 -4.00
C PHE A 302 -15.24 -0.88 -4.21
N GLY A 303 -14.61 -1.66 -5.08
CA GLY A 303 -15.02 -3.05 -5.31
C GLY A 303 -14.87 -3.92 -4.06
N ALA A 304 -13.79 -3.74 -3.30
CA ALA A 304 -13.61 -4.45 -2.04
C ALA A 304 -14.64 -4.07 -0.99
N LEU A 305 -14.91 -2.78 -0.84
CA LEU A 305 -15.92 -2.30 0.08
C LEU A 305 -17.34 -2.68 -0.37
N PHE A 306 -17.58 -2.85 -1.67
CA PHE A 306 -18.84 -3.39 -2.19
C PHE A 306 -19.01 -4.88 -1.85
N LEU A 307 -17.94 -5.68 -1.92
CA LEU A 307 -18.00 -7.07 -1.43
C LEU A 307 -18.29 -7.13 0.07
N ASP A 308 -17.75 -6.18 0.85
CA ASP A 308 -17.97 -6.12 2.29
C ASP A 308 -19.36 -5.59 2.67
N PHE A 309 -19.85 -4.53 2.02
CA PHE A 309 -21.01 -3.76 2.47
C PHE A 309 -22.07 -3.50 1.39
N GLY A 310 -21.85 -3.96 0.16
CA GLY A 310 -22.76 -3.76 -0.96
C GLY A 310 -23.07 -2.29 -1.21
N TRP A 311 -24.36 -1.98 -1.36
CA TRP A 311 -24.83 -0.61 -1.59
C TRP A 311 -24.70 0.32 -0.38
N LEU A 312 -24.25 -0.17 0.79
CA LEU A 312 -23.92 0.67 1.95
C LEU A 312 -22.51 1.26 1.89
N THR A 313 -21.67 0.89 0.92
CA THR A 313 -20.33 1.45 0.76
C THR A 313 -20.29 2.99 0.71
N PRO A 314 -21.22 3.72 0.06
CA PRO A 314 -21.21 5.19 0.10
C PRO A 314 -21.31 5.75 1.52
N LEU A 315 -22.03 5.09 2.44
CA LEU A 315 -22.06 5.48 3.84
C LEU A 315 -20.71 5.26 4.52
N PHE A 316 -20.04 4.13 4.25
CA PHE A 316 -18.66 3.91 4.71
C PHE A 316 -17.73 5.01 4.20
N MET A 317 -17.82 5.38 2.92
CA MET A 317 -17.00 6.43 2.32
C MET A 317 -17.27 7.80 2.95
N PHE A 318 -18.51 8.10 3.31
CA PHE A 318 -18.85 9.31 4.08
C PHE A 318 -18.13 9.34 5.43
N VAL A 319 -18.22 8.27 6.22
CA VAL A 319 -17.52 8.16 7.51
C VAL A 319 -16.00 8.26 7.31
N PHE A 320 -15.47 7.60 6.28
CA PHE A 320 -14.05 7.66 5.95
C PHE A 320 -13.61 9.09 5.57
N GLY A 321 -14.43 9.84 4.84
CA GLY A 321 -14.18 11.26 4.54
C GLY A 321 -14.11 12.12 5.79
N GLY A 322 -15.04 11.91 6.71
CA GLY A 322 -15.01 12.56 8.02
C GLY A 322 -13.74 12.23 8.81
N PHE A 323 -13.32 10.95 8.82
CA PHE A 323 -12.06 10.53 9.42
C PHE A 323 -10.83 11.20 8.76
N GLN A 324 -10.79 11.30 7.42
CA GLN A 324 -9.72 12.00 6.71
C GLN A 324 -9.63 13.47 7.13
N LYS A 325 -10.78 14.12 7.32
CA LYS A 325 -10.84 15.51 7.82
C LYS A 325 -10.27 15.64 9.23
N ILE A 326 -10.60 14.71 10.12
CA ILE A 326 -10.05 14.68 11.49
C ILE A 326 -8.52 14.58 11.45
N VAL A 327 -7.98 13.64 10.66
CA VAL A 327 -6.53 13.48 10.50
C VAL A 327 -5.89 14.75 9.96
N PHE A 328 -6.47 15.35 8.91
CA PHE A 328 -5.95 16.58 8.30
C PHE A 328 -5.95 17.76 9.28
N LEU A 329 -7.02 17.94 10.05
CA LEU A 329 -7.10 19.02 11.04
C LEU A 329 -6.10 18.82 12.19
N ASN A 330 -5.95 17.60 12.70
CA ASN A 330 -4.95 17.32 13.73
C ASN A 330 -3.52 17.48 13.20
N ALA A 331 -3.24 17.12 11.95
CA ALA A 331 -1.91 17.27 11.35
C ALA A 331 -1.46 18.72 11.17
N LYS A 332 -2.39 19.68 11.12
CA LYS A 332 -2.03 21.11 11.15
C LYS A 332 -1.41 21.55 12.48
N ASN A 333 -1.79 20.88 13.56
CA ASN A 333 -1.45 21.27 14.91
C ASN A 333 -0.41 20.34 15.55
N ASN A 334 -0.36 19.08 15.13
CA ASN A 334 0.51 18.07 15.72
C ASN A 334 1.21 17.26 14.62
N PHE A 335 2.55 17.26 14.66
CA PHE A 335 3.38 16.64 13.64
C PHE A 335 3.20 15.12 13.55
N ILE A 336 2.75 14.45 14.63
CA ILE A 336 2.64 12.98 14.66
C ILE A 336 1.61 12.45 13.66
N TRP A 337 0.65 13.29 13.26
CA TRP A 337 -0.39 12.95 12.27
C TRP A 337 0.07 13.11 10.82
N LEU A 338 1.19 13.79 10.55
CA LEU A 338 1.67 14.07 9.19
C LEU A 338 1.91 12.79 8.35
N PRO A 339 2.46 11.69 8.89
CA PRO A 339 2.56 10.42 8.17
C PRO A 339 1.20 9.87 7.72
N LEU A 340 0.16 9.99 8.54
CA LEU A 340 -1.17 9.53 8.16
C LEU A 340 -1.79 10.39 7.06
N VAL A 341 -1.50 11.70 7.00
CA VAL A 341 -1.92 12.55 5.87
C VAL A 341 -1.34 12.02 4.57
N ILE A 342 -0.04 11.71 4.54
CA ILE A 342 0.59 11.11 3.35
C ILE A 342 -0.04 9.77 2.99
N TYR A 343 -0.29 8.92 3.99
CA TYR A 343 -0.91 7.62 3.75
C TYR A 343 -2.34 7.72 3.19
N ILE A 344 -3.13 8.68 3.69
CA ILE A 344 -4.48 8.98 3.18
C ILE A 344 -4.44 9.52 1.75
N ILE A 345 -3.47 10.39 1.42
CA ILE A 345 -3.30 10.88 0.05
C ILE A 345 -3.00 9.71 -0.90
N ILE A 346 -2.11 8.80 -0.48
CA ILE A 346 -1.82 7.57 -1.25
C ILE A 346 -3.11 6.77 -1.46
N ILE A 347 -3.87 6.49 -0.40
CA ILE A 347 -5.14 5.78 -0.50
C ILE A 347 -6.08 6.45 -1.50
N ASN A 348 -6.26 7.78 -1.40
CA ASN A 348 -7.16 8.56 -2.25
C ASN A 348 -6.77 8.50 -3.73
N VAL A 349 -5.47 8.60 -4.04
CA VAL A 349 -4.95 8.50 -5.42
C VAL A 349 -5.20 7.11 -6.01
N PHE A 350 -5.05 6.06 -5.20
CA PHE A 350 -5.16 4.68 -5.68
C PHE A 350 -6.55 4.05 -5.51
N LEU A 351 -7.59 4.78 -5.08
CA LEU A 351 -8.94 4.23 -4.82
C LEU A 351 -9.48 3.36 -5.96
N LEU A 352 -9.26 3.78 -7.22
CA LEU A 352 -9.71 3.08 -8.44
C LEU A 352 -8.73 2.03 -8.98
N MET A 353 -7.55 1.90 -8.39
CA MET A 353 -6.49 1.02 -8.89
C MET A 353 -6.23 -0.12 -7.91
N PHE A 354 -5.97 0.20 -6.64
CA PHE A 354 -5.61 -0.75 -5.61
C PHE A 354 -6.30 -0.42 -4.29
N ASN A 355 -6.79 -1.45 -3.60
CA ASN A 355 -7.23 -1.28 -2.23
C ASN A 355 -6.03 -1.23 -1.26
N TYR A 356 -5.55 -0.02 -0.98
CA TYR A 356 -4.50 0.22 0.02
C TYR A 356 -4.97 0.01 1.47
N LEU A 357 -6.27 -0.09 1.74
CA LEU A 357 -6.81 -0.44 3.07
C LEU A 357 -6.83 -1.95 3.33
N ARG A 358 -6.76 -2.78 2.27
CA ARG A 358 -6.92 -4.23 2.38
C ARG A 358 -5.78 -4.90 3.13
N GLY A 359 -6.12 -5.84 3.99
CA GLY A 359 -5.14 -6.69 4.67
C GLY A 359 -4.20 -5.86 5.53
N ALA A 360 -2.88 -6.05 5.37
CA ALA A 360 -1.86 -5.28 6.10
C ALA A 360 -1.90 -3.76 5.83
N GLY A 361 -2.68 -3.30 4.84
CA GLY A 361 -2.92 -1.89 4.57
C GLY A 361 -3.62 -1.14 5.72
N ILE A 362 -4.34 -1.84 6.62
CA ILE A 362 -4.93 -1.18 7.79
C ILE A 362 -3.92 -0.94 8.91
N TYR A 363 -2.76 -1.61 8.88
CA TYR A 363 -1.79 -1.59 9.99
C TYR A 363 -1.21 -0.21 10.31
N PRO A 364 -0.93 0.70 9.35
CA PRO A 364 -0.50 2.05 9.68
C PRO A 364 -1.48 2.81 10.59
N PHE A 365 -2.80 2.64 10.40
CA PHE A 365 -3.81 3.26 11.26
C PHE A 365 -3.85 2.65 12.66
N VAL A 366 -3.77 1.31 12.73
CA VAL A 366 -3.76 0.59 14.01
C VAL A 366 -2.48 0.91 14.80
N ALA A 367 -1.33 0.84 14.14
CA ALA A 367 -0.03 1.14 14.74
C ALA A 367 0.04 2.60 15.21
N PHE A 368 -0.48 3.54 14.41
CA PHE A 368 -0.58 4.93 14.83
C PHE A 368 -1.44 5.12 16.08
N THR A 369 -2.58 4.44 16.15
CA THR A 369 -3.46 4.48 17.33
C THR A 369 -2.73 3.97 18.57
N ILE A 370 -1.97 2.87 18.44
CA ILE A 370 -1.13 2.34 19.53
C ILE A 370 -0.07 3.36 19.95
N ILE A 371 0.61 4.01 18.99
CA ILE A 371 1.62 5.04 19.29
C ILE A 371 1.02 6.24 19.99
N LEU A 372 -0.17 6.72 19.58
CA LEU A 372 -0.86 7.81 20.26
C LEU A 372 -1.16 7.46 21.72
N LEU A 373 -1.55 6.23 22.00
CA LEU A 373 -1.81 5.76 23.36
C LEU A 373 -0.51 5.66 24.18
N LEU A 374 0.53 5.05 23.62
CA LEU A 374 1.83 4.87 24.29
C LEU A 374 2.54 6.19 24.57
N LEU A 375 2.40 7.17 23.67
CA LEU A 375 3.05 8.48 23.78
C LEU A 375 2.13 9.55 24.34
N LYS A 376 0.91 9.22 24.79
CA LYS A 376 -0.08 10.19 25.27
C LYS A 376 0.50 11.15 26.31
N ASN A 377 1.20 10.63 27.33
CA ASN A 377 1.79 11.45 28.39
C ASN A 377 2.95 12.32 27.89
N ASN A 378 3.71 11.83 26.92
CA ASN A 378 4.78 12.59 26.27
C ASN A 378 4.21 13.72 25.40
N LEU A 379 3.07 13.51 24.75
CA LEU A 379 2.40 14.53 23.93
C LEU A 379 1.68 15.57 24.81
N ILE A 380 1.19 15.19 25.99
CA ILE A 380 0.55 16.12 26.95
C ILE A 380 1.59 17.03 27.61
N LYS A 381 2.73 16.50 28.07
CA LYS A 381 3.78 17.31 28.72
C LYS A 381 4.32 18.43 27.82
N VAL A 382 4.45 18.15 26.52
CA VAL A 382 4.86 19.16 25.53
C VAL A 382 3.90 20.35 25.50
N ASN A 383 2.59 20.09 25.61
CA ASN A 383 1.58 21.16 25.58
C ASN A 383 1.66 22.06 26.83
N GLU A 384 2.03 21.53 28.00
CA GLU A 384 2.15 22.31 29.24
C GLU A 384 3.41 23.20 29.26
N GLU A 385 4.57 22.69 28.81
CA GLU A 385 5.80 23.49 28.78
C GLU A 385 5.70 24.66 27.79
N SER A 386 4.98 24.49 26.68
CA SER A 386 4.76 25.55 25.67
C SER A 386 3.93 26.75 26.13
N ILE A 387 3.18 26.62 27.24
CA ILE A 387 2.36 27.68 27.83
C ILE A 387 3.19 28.49 28.87
N SER A 388 4.34 27.95 29.29
CA SER A 388 5.19 28.51 30.35
C SER A 388 6.43 29.28 29.86
N SER A 389 6.60 29.41 28.54
CA SER A 389 7.65 30.18 27.86
C SER A 389 7.04 31.25 26.98
#